data_AF-A0A8T4V0H8-F1
#
_entry.id   AF-A0A8T4V0H8-F1
#
_cell.length_a   1.000
_cell.length_b   1.000
_cell.length_c   1.000
_cell.angle_alpha   90.00
_cell.angle_beta   90.00
_cell.angle_gamma   90.00
#
_symmetry.space_group_name_H-M   'P 1'
#
loop_
_entity.id
_entity.type
_entity.pdbx_description
1 polymer ?
#
loop_
_entity_poly.entity_id
_entity_poly.type
_entity_poly.pdbx_seq_one_letter_code
_entity_poly.pdbx_strand_id
1 'polypeptide(L)'
;MYGKLKKLGRWGELHEESEELAIRATALRITDPERARELYLEAAVKEEEVLGCFSREEKGAQKWYESFVVSAAALYFKGEDYEGSRRIIEEHSKDLKIEYYRERLEEVVDALAEIN
;
A
#
# COMPACT_ATOMS: atom_id res chain seq x y z
N MET A 1 16.98 -22.37 -3.13
CA MET A 1 16.21 -22.35 -1.86
C MET A 1 16.49 -21.09 -1.02
N TYR A 2 17.74 -20.62 -0.91
CA TYR A 2 18.11 -19.41 -0.14
C TYR A 2 17.47 -18.08 -0.60
N GLY A 3 17.19 -17.90 -1.90
CA GLY A 3 16.61 -16.65 -2.42
C GLY A 3 15.15 -16.40 -2.02
N LYS A 4 14.33 -17.47 -1.90
CA LYS A 4 12.92 -17.34 -1.46
C LYS A 4 12.81 -16.95 0.01
N LEU A 5 13.66 -17.50 0.88
CA LEU A 5 13.68 -17.15 2.31
C LEU A 5 14.15 -15.70 2.56
N LYS A 6 15.15 -15.21 1.82
CA LYS A 6 15.57 -13.79 1.88
C LYS A 6 14.48 -12.83 1.42
N LYS A 7 13.77 -13.16 0.33
CA LYS A 7 12.63 -12.36 -0.15
C LYS A 7 11.48 -12.32 0.87
N LEU A 8 11.18 -13.47 1.50
CA LEU A 8 10.18 -13.55 2.56
C LEU A 8 10.53 -12.68 3.78
N GLY A 9 11.82 -12.61 4.16
CA GLY A 9 12.27 -11.70 5.20
C GLY A 9 12.18 -10.22 4.78
N ARG A 10 12.56 -9.90 3.54
CA ARG A 10 12.62 -8.51 3.07
C ARG A 10 11.26 -7.83 2.96
N TRP A 11 10.25 -8.51 2.42
CA TRP A 11 8.92 -7.88 2.35
C TRP A 11 8.30 -7.72 3.74
N GLY A 12 8.60 -8.64 4.68
CA GLY A 12 8.16 -8.55 6.06
C GLY A 12 8.74 -7.32 6.77
N GLU A 13 10.06 -7.10 6.64
CA GLU A 13 10.73 -5.89 7.17
C GLU A 13 10.13 -4.60 6.62
N LEU A 14 9.91 -4.53 5.31
CA LEU A 14 9.34 -3.35 4.65
C LEU A 14 7.89 -3.08 5.08
N HIS A 15 7.10 -4.15 5.21
CA HIS A 15 5.71 -4.04 5.68
C HIS A 15 5.67 -3.57 7.15
N GLU A 16 6.50 -4.12 8.03
CA GLU A 16 6.60 -3.70 9.43
C GLU A 16 7.04 -2.22 9.54
N GLU A 17 8.05 -1.80 8.77
CA GLU A 17 8.45 -0.39 8.69
C GLU A 17 7.28 0.51 8.25
N SER A 18 6.51 0.08 7.25
CA SER A 18 5.32 0.81 6.80
C SER A 18 4.24 0.92 7.88
N GLU A 19 3.94 -0.19 8.56
CA GLU A 19 2.94 -0.22 9.63
C GLU A 19 3.31 0.74 10.76
N GLU A 20 4.58 0.75 11.19
CA GLU A 20 5.06 1.68 12.21
C GLU A 20 4.87 3.15 11.79
N LEU A 21 5.22 3.49 10.55
CA LEU A 21 5.06 4.84 10.03
C LEU A 21 3.59 5.24 9.95
N ALA A 22 2.72 4.35 9.46
CA ALA A 22 1.28 4.59 9.35
C ALA A 22 0.60 4.76 10.73
N ILE A 23 1.04 4.00 11.75
CA ILE A 23 0.57 4.15 13.13
C ILE A 23 0.97 5.53 13.68
N ARG A 24 2.23 5.93 13.50
CA ARG A 24 2.72 7.25 13.93
C ARG A 24 1.98 8.38 13.20
N ALA A 25 1.78 8.26 11.88
CA ALA A 25 1.00 9.20 11.09
C ALA A 25 -0.43 9.36 11.63
N THR A 26 -1.09 8.23 11.96
CA THR A 26 -2.43 8.24 12.53
C THR A 26 -2.49 9.00 13.86
N ALA A 27 -1.49 8.82 14.72
CA ALA A 27 -1.40 9.53 16.00
C ALA A 27 -1.19 11.05 15.82
N LEU A 28 -0.45 11.45 14.79
CA LEU A 28 -0.14 12.86 14.51
C LEU A 28 -1.22 13.57 13.69
N ARG A 29 -2.13 12.86 13.02
CA ARG A 29 -3.12 13.42 12.08
C ARG A 29 -3.88 14.66 12.57
N ILE A 30 -4.14 14.77 13.87
CA ILE A 30 -4.88 15.91 14.45
C ILE A 30 -3.93 17.01 14.95
N THR A 31 -2.76 16.63 15.49
CA THR A 31 -1.85 17.55 16.19
C THR A 31 -0.79 18.14 15.27
N ASP A 32 -0.39 17.39 14.26
CA ASP A 32 0.58 17.76 13.23
C ASP A 32 0.18 17.08 11.90
N PRO A 33 -0.82 17.65 11.18
CA PRO A 33 -1.33 17.06 9.94
C PRO A 33 -0.30 17.06 8.81
N GLU A 34 0.62 18.03 8.79
CA GLU A 34 1.68 18.07 7.77
C GLU A 34 2.63 16.88 7.96
N ARG A 35 3.11 16.66 9.19
CA ARG A 35 3.98 15.52 9.47
C ARG A 35 3.25 14.19 9.30
N ALA A 36 1.97 14.13 9.62
CA ALA A 36 1.17 12.92 9.38
C ALA A 36 1.12 12.55 7.90
N ARG A 37 0.96 13.53 6.99
CA ARG A 37 0.98 13.28 5.54
C ARG A 37 2.32 12.76 5.07
N GLU A 38 3.41 13.41 5.47
CA GLU A 38 4.77 12.94 5.13
C GLU A 38 4.99 11.49 5.55
N LEU A 39 4.58 11.13 6.78
CA LEU A 39 4.71 9.77 7.29
C LEU A 39 3.83 8.77 6.54
N TYR A 40 2.63 9.15 6.10
CA TYR A 40 1.81 8.30 5.24
C TYR A 40 2.48 8.08 3.87
N LEU A 41 3.13 9.09 3.30
CA LEU A 41 3.88 8.94 2.05
C LEU A 41 5.12 8.05 2.23
N GLU A 42 5.88 8.24 3.31
CA GLU A 42 7.00 7.37 3.66
C GLU A 42 6.53 5.91 3.79
N ALA A 43 5.39 5.67 4.46
CA ALA A 43 4.78 4.35 4.58
C ALA A 43 4.32 3.78 3.23
N ALA A 44 3.71 4.62 2.39
CA ALA A 44 3.24 4.22 1.06
C ALA A 44 4.39 3.72 0.18
N VAL A 45 5.53 4.43 0.20
CA VAL A 45 6.75 4.03 -0.54
C VAL A 45 7.23 2.66 -0.08
N LYS A 46 7.21 2.38 1.23
CA LYS A 46 7.60 1.07 1.77
C LYS A 46 6.67 -0.05 1.31
N GLU A 47 5.37 0.19 1.29
CA GLU A 47 4.40 -0.77 0.75
C GLU A 47 4.54 -0.96 -0.76
N GLU A 48 4.87 0.08 -1.51
CA GLU A 48 5.19 -0.07 -2.94
C GLU A 48 6.46 -0.91 -3.15
N GLU A 49 7.49 -0.76 -2.32
CA GLU A 49 8.67 -1.64 -2.33
C GLU A 49 8.32 -3.11 -2.00
N VAL A 50 7.34 -3.34 -1.09
CA VAL A 50 6.80 -4.67 -0.80
C VAL A 50 6.20 -5.28 -2.07
N LEU A 51 5.43 -4.53 -2.86
CA LEU A 51 4.86 -5.02 -4.14
C LEU A 51 5.95 -5.46 -5.13
N GLY A 52 7.09 -4.76 -5.15
CA GLY A 52 8.26 -5.10 -5.95
C GLY A 52 8.96 -6.40 -5.55
N CYS A 53 8.71 -6.92 -4.34
CA CYS A 53 9.29 -8.19 -3.89
C CYS A 53 8.62 -9.42 -4.53
N PHE A 54 7.39 -9.29 -5.02
CA PHE A 54 6.61 -10.37 -5.63
C PHE A 54 6.89 -10.52 -7.12
N SER A 55 7.28 -11.73 -7.54
CA SER A 55 7.31 -12.08 -8.96
C SER A 55 5.89 -12.15 -9.54
N ARG A 56 5.76 -12.05 -10.87
CA ARG A 56 4.46 -12.12 -11.58
C ARG A 56 3.67 -13.39 -11.24
N GLU A 57 4.36 -14.51 -11.03
CA GLU A 57 3.74 -15.78 -10.64
C GLU A 57 3.22 -15.75 -9.19
N GLU A 58 3.91 -15.04 -8.29
CA GLU A 58 3.53 -14.92 -6.88
C GLU A 58 2.37 -13.95 -6.67
N LYS A 59 2.29 -12.87 -7.44
CA LYS A 59 1.19 -11.88 -7.38
C LYS A 59 -0.19 -12.53 -7.51
N GLY A 60 -0.32 -13.47 -8.46
CA GLY A 60 -1.58 -14.14 -8.73
C GLY A 60 -1.94 -15.29 -7.78
N ALA A 61 -1.07 -15.64 -6.82
CA ALA A 61 -1.21 -16.82 -5.95
C ALA A 61 -1.22 -16.48 -4.45
N GLN A 62 -0.71 -15.30 -4.05
CA GLN A 62 -0.55 -14.94 -2.65
C GLN A 62 -1.57 -13.90 -2.21
N LYS A 63 -2.39 -14.26 -1.21
CA LYS A 63 -3.40 -13.36 -0.62
C LYS A 63 -2.81 -12.06 -0.07
N TRP A 64 -1.57 -12.11 0.41
CA TRP A 64 -0.86 -10.96 0.98
C TRP A 64 -0.54 -9.87 -0.05
N TYR A 65 -0.27 -10.24 -1.31
CA TYR A 65 -0.01 -9.25 -2.35
C TYR A 65 -1.20 -8.29 -2.51
N GLU A 66 -2.41 -8.82 -2.56
CA GLU A 66 -3.62 -8.02 -2.71
C GLU A 66 -3.85 -7.07 -1.52
N SER A 67 -3.52 -7.48 -0.28
CA SER A 67 -3.57 -6.56 0.86
C SER A 67 -2.55 -5.43 0.76
N PHE A 68 -1.35 -5.70 0.26
CA PHE A 68 -0.32 -4.66 0.07
C PHE A 68 -0.71 -3.65 -1.01
N VAL A 69 -1.41 -4.09 -2.06
CA VAL A 69 -1.94 -3.17 -3.09
C VAL A 69 -2.93 -2.18 -2.49
N VAL A 70 -3.89 -2.69 -1.71
CA VAL A 70 -4.87 -1.84 -1.01
C VAL A 70 -4.17 -0.92 -0.01
N SER A 71 -3.20 -1.44 0.74
CA SER A 71 -2.39 -0.68 1.71
C SER A 71 -1.66 0.50 1.04
N ALA A 72 -0.88 0.23 -0.01
CA ALA A 72 -0.13 1.24 -0.75
C ALA A 72 -1.06 2.34 -1.31
N ALA A 73 -2.16 1.96 -1.98
CA ALA A 73 -3.11 2.93 -2.55
C ALA A 73 -3.73 3.82 -1.47
N ALA A 74 -4.16 3.23 -0.34
CA ALA A 74 -4.76 3.96 0.76
C ALA A 74 -3.75 4.87 1.49
N LEU A 75 -2.49 4.46 1.63
CA LEU A 75 -1.45 5.26 2.26
C LEU A 75 -1.08 6.48 1.40
N TYR A 76 -0.91 6.31 0.09
CA TYR A 76 -0.74 7.45 -0.83
C TYR A 76 -1.91 8.43 -0.75
N PHE A 77 -3.15 7.91 -0.73
CA PHE A 77 -4.34 8.73 -0.59
C PHE A 77 -4.33 9.54 0.73
N LYS A 78 -4.03 8.89 1.86
CA LYS A 78 -3.93 9.56 3.18
C LYS A 78 -2.80 10.58 3.25
N GLY A 79 -1.74 10.38 2.46
CA GLY A 79 -0.66 11.34 2.27
C GLY A 79 -1.00 12.50 1.34
N GLU A 80 -2.23 12.55 0.81
CA GLU A 80 -2.70 13.51 -0.20
C GLU A 80 -1.94 13.43 -1.54
N ASP A 81 -1.22 12.33 -1.80
CA ASP A 81 -0.65 12.03 -3.13
C ASP A 81 -1.64 11.18 -3.94
N TYR A 82 -2.66 11.86 -4.46
CA TYR A 82 -3.73 11.22 -5.23
C TYR A 82 -3.23 10.61 -6.54
N GLU A 83 -2.21 11.20 -7.16
CA GLU A 83 -1.59 10.67 -8.38
C GLU A 83 -0.84 9.37 -8.08
N GLY A 84 -0.08 9.31 -6.97
CA GLY A 84 0.52 8.08 -6.47
C GLY A 84 -0.50 6.98 -6.20
N SER A 85 -1.62 7.33 -5.56
CA SER A 85 -2.72 6.40 -5.31
C SER A 85 -3.33 5.85 -6.60
N ARG A 86 -3.63 6.72 -7.58
CA ARG A 86 -4.13 6.32 -8.90
C ARG A 86 -3.15 5.40 -9.62
N ARG A 87 -1.85 5.71 -9.60
CA ARG A 87 -0.81 4.87 -10.21
C ARG A 87 -0.84 3.43 -9.66
N ILE A 88 -0.87 3.26 -8.33
CA ILE A 88 -0.96 1.93 -7.71
C ILE A 88 -2.21 1.18 -8.17
N ILE A 89 -3.36 1.85 -8.20
CA ILE A 89 -4.63 1.26 -8.63
C ILE A 89 -4.54 0.82 -10.10
N GLU A 90 -4.06 1.67 -11.00
CA GLU A 90 -3.95 1.37 -12.42
C GLU A 90 -3.00 0.21 -12.71
N GLU A 91 -1.87 0.16 -12.03
CA GLU A 91 -0.85 -0.87 -12.23
C GLU A 91 -1.24 -2.23 -11.66
N HIS A 92 -1.98 -2.26 -10.55
CA HIS A 92 -2.16 -3.49 -9.76
C HIS A 92 -3.60 -3.99 -9.62
N SER A 93 -4.63 -3.16 -9.84
CA SER A 93 -6.04 -3.55 -9.65
C SER A 93 -6.45 -4.79 -10.45
N LYS A 94 -5.87 -5.00 -11.64
CA LYS A 94 -6.15 -6.16 -12.51
C LYS A 94 -5.62 -7.48 -11.94
N ASP A 95 -4.66 -7.42 -11.03
CA ASP A 95 -4.09 -8.60 -10.37
C ASP A 95 -4.91 -9.05 -9.14
N LEU A 96 -5.85 -8.22 -8.65
CA LEU A 96 -6.71 -8.54 -7.52
C LEU A 96 -7.78 -9.56 -7.92
N LYS A 97 -7.81 -10.69 -7.23
CA LYS A 97 -8.76 -11.80 -7.49
C LYS A 97 -9.77 -11.94 -6.38
N ILE A 98 -9.39 -11.57 -5.16
CA ILE A 98 -10.23 -11.69 -3.97
C ILE A 98 -11.17 -10.50 -3.92
N GLU A 99 -12.47 -10.78 -3.89
CA GLU A 99 -13.54 -9.77 -3.87
C GLU A 99 -13.37 -8.76 -2.74
N TYR A 100 -13.06 -9.22 -1.53
CA TYR A 100 -12.79 -8.35 -0.38
C TYR A 100 -11.77 -7.24 -0.68
N TYR A 101 -10.62 -7.56 -1.30
CA TYR A 101 -9.61 -6.55 -1.60
C TYR A 101 -10.02 -5.64 -2.77
N ARG A 102 -10.81 -6.15 -3.73
CA ARG A 102 -11.39 -5.31 -4.78
C ARG A 102 -12.35 -4.28 -4.19
N GLU A 103 -13.26 -4.69 -3.31
CA GLU A 103 -14.18 -3.78 -2.62
C GLU A 103 -13.42 -2.75 -1.77
N ARG A 104 -12.35 -3.14 -1.08
CA ARG A 104 -11.50 -2.18 -0.34
C ARG A 104 -10.79 -1.19 -1.26
N LEU A 105 -10.33 -1.63 -2.43
CA LEU A 105 -9.69 -0.76 -3.41
C LEU A 105 -10.71 0.19 -4.06
N GLU A 106 -11.93 -0.30 -4.30
CA GLU A 106 -13.05 0.49 -4.82
C GLU A 106 -13.41 1.64 -3.88
N GLU A 107 -13.38 1.46 -2.56
CA GLU A 107 -13.55 2.57 -1.62
C GLU A 107 -12.52 3.69 -1.80
N VAL A 108 -11.27 3.33 -2.12
CA VAL A 108 -10.21 4.32 -2.40
C VAL A 108 -10.48 5.00 -3.75
N VAL A 109 -10.93 4.25 -4.75
CA VAL A 109 -11.32 4.81 -6.07
C VAL A 109 -12.47 5.81 -5.93
N ASP A 110 -13.50 5.46 -5.18
CA ASP A 110 -14.66 6.32 -4.92
C ASP A 110 -14.23 7.59 -4.19
N ALA A 111 -13.40 7.46 -3.14
CA ALA A 111 -12.84 8.60 -2.43
C ALA A 111 -11.99 9.50 -3.34
N LEU A 112 -11.21 8.93 -4.26
CA LEU A 112 -10.44 9.68 -5.27
C LEU A 112 -11.32 10.40 -6.30
N ALA A 113 -12.52 9.88 -6.58
CA ALA A 113 -13.46 10.51 -7.51
C ALA A 113 -14.14 11.74 -6.90
N GLU A 114 -14.29 11.78 -5.58
CA GLU A 114 -14.84 12.92 -4.82
C GLU A 114 -13.87 14.11 -4.74
N ILE A 115 -12.59 13.91 -5.05
CA ILE A 115 -11.52 14.94 -4.98
C ILE A 115 -11.37 15.73 -6.30
N ASN A 116 -12.28 15.52 -7.27
CA ASN A 116 -12.37 16.31 -8.51
C ASN A 116 -12.88 17.75 -8.29
#